data_AF-A0A8S4AHW6-F1
#
_entry.id   AF-A0A8S4AHW6-F1
#
_cell.length_a   1.000
_cell.length_b   1.000
_cell.length_c   1.000
_cell.angle_alpha   90.00
_cell.angle_beta   90.00
_cell.angle_gamma   90.00
#
_symmetry.space_group_name_H-M   'P 1'
#
loop_
_entity.id
_entity.type
_entity.pdbx_description
1 polymer ?
#
loop_
_entity_poly.entity_id
_entity_poly.type
_entity_poly.pdbx_seq_one_letter_code
_entity_poly.pdbx_strand_id
1 'polypeptide(L)' 'TLNVLLRVRSIAAVDTVVWTKSGHQGPNWRKAFFDISPSGTFQIVFEGIRGPNFEGDIAIDDLSITKGKCKQENTLANA' A
#
# COMPACT_ATOMS: atom_id res chain seq x y z
N THR A 1 -3.78 -1.30 11.22
CA THR A 1 -2.84 -1.69 10.16
C THR A 1 -3.48 -1.45 8.83
N LEU A 2 -2.72 -0.93 7.86
CA LEU A 2 -3.14 -0.83 6.47
C LEU A 2 -2.30 -1.82 5.64
N ASN A 3 -2.98 -2.75 4.99
CA ASN A 3 -2.39 -3.63 3.99
C ASN A 3 -2.79 -3.15 2.59
N VAL A 4 -1.90 -3.33 1.63
CA VAL A 4 -2.23 -3.29 0.21
C VAL A 4 -2.05 -4.69 -0.34
N LEU A 5 -3.11 -5.21 -0.93
CA LEU A 5 -3.19 -6.53 -1.52
C LEU A 5 -3.28 -6.40 -3.05
N LEU A 6 -2.57 -7.27 -3.74
CA LEU A 6 -2.71 -7.49 -5.16
C LEU A 6 -3.60 -8.71 -5.39
N ARG A 7 -4.74 -8.48 -6.06
CA ARG A 7 -5.69 -9.53 -6.45
C ARG A 7 -5.63 -9.71 -7.95
N VAL A 8 -5.16 -10.87 -8.43
CA VAL A 8 -5.17 -11.21 -9.85
C VAL A 8 -6.45 -11.97 -10.19
N ARG A 9 -7.10 -11.65 -11.30
CA ARG A 9 -8.27 -12.38 -11.80
C ARG A 9 -7.84 -13.78 -12.25
N SER A 10 -8.21 -14.79 -11.49
CA SER A 10 -7.96 -16.21 -11.77
C SER A 10 -9.15 -17.06 -11.32
N ILE A 11 -9.13 -18.37 -11.63
CA ILE A 11 -10.17 -19.32 -11.22
C ILE A 11 -10.24 -19.44 -9.68
N ALA A 12 -9.09 -19.32 -9.00
CA ALA A 12 -8.99 -19.23 -7.56
C ALA A 12 -8.31 -17.91 -7.20
N ALA A 13 -9.10 -16.89 -6.87
CA ALA A 13 -8.59 -15.58 -6.49
C ALA A 13 -7.72 -15.72 -5.23
N VAL A 14 -6.43 -15.41 -5.35
CA VAL A 14 -5.49 -15.36 -4.24
C VAL A 14 -4.99 -13.94 -4.11
N ASP A 15 -5.22 -13.36 -2.93
CA ASP A 15 -4.72 -12.04 -2.59
C ASP A 15 -3.30 -12.15 -2.05
N THR A 16 -2.39 -11.36 -2.59
CA THR A 16 -1.01 -11.28 -2.11
C THR A 16 -0.76 -9.94 -1.46
N VAL A 17 -0.27 -9.91 -0.22
CA VAL A 17 0.15 -8.67 0.44
C VAL A 17 1.40 -8.14 -0.26
N VAL A 18 1.31 -6.95 -0.83
CA VAL A 18 2.44 -6.27 -1.49
C VAL A 18 3.03 -5.16 -0.64
N TRP A 19 2.26 -4.64 0.32
CA TRP A 19 2.72 -3.64 1.26
C TRP A 19 1.90 -3.71 2.56
N THR A 20 2.54 -3.41 3.69
CA THR A 20 1.88 -3.31 4.99
C THR A 20 2.49 -2.20 5.81
N LYS A 21 1.65 -1.51 6.58
CA LYS A 21 2.08 -0.53 7.58
C LYS A 21 1.19 -0.60 8.81
N SER A 22 1.83 -0.71 9.96
CA SER A 22 1.18 -0.94 11.26
C SER A 22 1.60 0.12 12.27
N GLY A 23 0.76 0.32 13.28
CA GLY A 23 1.01 1.26 14.37
C GLY A 23 0.74 2.73 14.01
N HIS A 24 1.04 3.61 14.97
CA HIS A 24 0.84 5.05 14.84
C HIS A 24 1.81 5.67 13.83
N GLN A 25 1.29 6.48 12.91
CA GLN A 25 2.08 7.13 11.85
C GLN A 25 2.30 8.63 12.11
N GLY A 26 1.87 9.19 13.24
CA GLY A 26 1.90 10.64 13.43
C GLY A 26 0.76 11.35 12.69
N PRO A 27 0.64 12.68 12.85
CA PRO A 27 -0.49 13.46 12.35
C PRO A 27 -0.36 13.88 10.88
N ASN A 28 0.81 13.71 10.26
CA ASN A 28 1.09 14.20 8.91
C ASN A 28 0.88 13.11 7.86
N TRP A 29 0.45 13.52 6.66
CA TRP A 29 0.39 12.64 5.49
C TRP A 29 1.76 12.02 5.19
N ARG A 30 1.76 10.71 4.91
CA ARG A 30 2.95 9.96 4.54
C ARG A 30 2.77 9.31 3.18
N LYS A 31 3.65 9.65 2.24
CA LYS A 31 3.72 8.96 0.95
C LYS A 31 4.27 7.55 1.12
N ALA A 32 3.75 6.63 0.33
CA ALA A 32 4.23 5.26 0.23
C ALA A 32 4.41 4.90 -1.25
N PHE A 33 5.44 4.13 -1.53
CA PHE A 33 5.77 3.64 -2.86
C PHE A 33 6.08 2.15 -2.75
N PHE A 34 5.47 1.34 -3.59
CA PHE A 34 5.73 -0.09 -3.65
C PHE A 34 5.49 -0.58 -5.07
N ASP A 35 6.37 -1.47 -5.54
CA ASP A 35 6.22 -2.08 -6.85
C ASP A 35 5.16 -3.18 -6.82
N ILE A 36 4.43 -3.32 -7.92
CA ILE A 36 3.51 -4.45 -8.16
C ILE A 36 3.87 -5.13 -9.48
N SER A 37 3.71 -6.45 -9.53
CA SER A 37 3.98 -7.27 -10.72
C SER A 37 2.81 -8.22 -11.02
N PRO A 38 1.65 -7.70 -11.44
CA PRO A 38 0.50 -8.55 -11.76
C PRO A 38 0.77 -9.40 -13.00
N SER A 39 0.38 -10.68 -12.95
CA SER A 39 0.49 -11.61 -14.08
C SER A 39 -0.67 -11.53 -15.09
N GLY A 40 -1.67 -10.67 -14.83
CA GLY A 40 -2.86 -10.49 -15.66
C GLY A 40 -3.74 -9.36 -15.15
N THR A 41 -5.03 -9.33 -15.56
CA THR A 41 -6.00 -8.35 -15.05
C THR A 41 -6.05 -8.42 -13.52
N PHE A 42 -5.91 -7.26 -12.88
CA PHE A 42 -5.72 -7.20 -11.43
C PHE A 42 -6.56 -6.11 -10.78
N GLN A 43 -6.68 -6.20 -9.46
CA GLN A 43 -7.21 -5.18 -8.58
C GLN A 43 -6.19 -4.88 -7.48
N ILE A 44 -6.16 -3.63 -7.04
CA ILE A 44 -5.49 -3.22 -5.82
C ILE A 44 -6.53 -3.11 -4.73
N VAL A 45 -6.34 -3.83 -3.62
CA VAL A 45 -7.28 -3.85 -2.50
C VAL A 45 -6.57 -3.27 -1.28
N PHE A 46 -7.15 -2.20 -0.73
CA PHE A 46 -6.72 -1.62 0.54
C PHE A 46 -7.49 -2.28 1.67
N GLU A 47 -6.78 -2.91 2.59
CA GLU A 47 -7.37 -3.59 3.75
C GLU A 47 -6.96 -2.87 5.04
N GLY A 48 -7.94 -2.27 5.70
CA GLY A 48 -7.77 -1.70 7.04
C GLY A 48 -8.09 -2.74 8.11
N ILE A 49 -7.07 -3.16 8.86
CA ILE A 49 -7.23 -4.01 10.04
C ILE A 49 -7.27 -3.12 11.27
N ARG A 50 -8.41 -3.12 11.96
CA ARG A 50 -8.60 -2.39 13.22
C ARG A 50 -7.78 -3.05 14.33
N GLY A 51 -7.06 -2.24 15.09
CA GLY A 51 -6.35 -2.69 16.30
C GLY A 51 -7.31 -2.91 17.49
N PRO A 52 -6.79 -3.35 18.65
CA PRO A 52 -7.61 -3.60 19.84
C PRO A 52 -8.18 -2.31 20.47
N ASN A 53 -7.55 -1.17 20.22
CA ASN A 53 -7.92 0.11 20.82
C ASN A 53 -8.90 0.92 19.92
N PHE A 54 -9.50 1.96 20.49
CA PHE A 54 -10.34 2.91 19.74
C PHE A 54 -9.51 3.98 19.00
N GLU A 55 -8.24 4.13 19.37
CA GLU A 55 -7.33 5.07 18.74
C GLU A 55 -6.86 4.55 17.37
N GLY A 56 -7.00 5.40 16.35
CA GLY A 56 -6.36 5.21 15.06
C GLY A 56 -7.35 5.14 13.90
N ASP A 57 -7.42 6.22 13.13
CA ASP A 57 -8.07 6.25 11.82
C ASP A 57 -7.04 6.00 10.71
N ILE A 58 -7.53 5.59 9.55
CA ILE A 58 -6.72 5.44 8.33
C ILE A 58 -7.35 6.34 7.26
N ALA A 59 -6.57 7.27 6.73
CA ALA A 59 -6.93 8.10 5.59
C ALA A 59 -5.95 7.84 4.43
N ILE A 60 -6.48 7.82 3.20
CA ILE A 60 -5.75 7.56 1.97
C ILE A 60 -6.21 8.58 0.94
N ASP A 61 -5.28 9.22 0.25
CA ASP A 61 -5.55 10.18 -0.82
C ASP A 61 -4.43 10.12 -1.88
N ASP A 62 -4.62 10.77 -3.03
CA ASP A 62 -3.62 10.96 -4.10
C ASP A 62 -3.02 9.64 -4.65
N LEU A 63 -3.89 8.66 -4.94
CA LEU A 63 -3.45 7.38 -5.50
C LEU A 63 -3.06 7.51 -6.98
N SER A 64 -1.89 6.99 -7.33
CA SER A 64 -1.42 6.89 -8.72
C SER A 64 -0.78 5.53 -8.99
N ILE A 65 -0.99 5.02 -10.20
CA ILE A 65 -0.37 3.79 -10.69
C ILE A 65 0.31 4.13 -12.01
N THR A 66 1.62 3.93 -12.07
CA THR A 66 2.43 4.21 -13.25
C THR A 66 3.15 2.96 -13.72
N LYS A 67 3.36 2.84 -15.03
CA LYS A 67 4.20 1.77 -15.58
C LYS A 67 5.67 2.02 -15.22
N GLY A 68 6.39 0.96 -14.85
CA GLY A 68 7.80 1.00 -14.48
C GLY A 68 8.00 0.90 -12.96
N LYS A 69 9.25 1.04 -12.54
CA LYS A 69 9.63 1.00 -11.12
C LYS A 69 9.20 2.28 -10.41
N CYS A 70 8.73 2.16 -9.17
CA CYS A 70 8.50 3.33 -8.34
C CYS A 70 9.83 4.07 -8.14
N LYS A 71 9.84 5.38 -8.38
CA LYS A 71 10.92 6.24 -7.90
C LYS A 71 10.72 6.38 -6.40
N GLN A 72 11.46 5.59 -5.62
CA GLN A 72 11.56 5.89 -4.20
C GLN A 72 12.18 7.28 -4.09
N GLU A 73 11.59 8.13 -3.26
CA GLU A 73 12.24 9.33 -2.75
C GLU A 73 13.43 8.87 -1.90
N ASN A 74 14.50 8.41 -2.54
CA ASN A 74 15.76 8.14 -1.88
C ASN A 74 16.37 9.50 -1.55
N THR A 75 16.28 9.88 -0.28
CA THR A 75 17.41 10.29 0.57
C THR A 75 18.69 10.69 -0.18
N LEU A 76 18.63 11.75 -0.99
CA LEU A 76 19.79 12.52 -1.45
C LEU A 76 19.70 13.96 -0.93
N ALA A 77 19.10 14.16 0.24
CA ALA A 77 19.37 15.31 1.09
C ALA A 77 20.38 14.87 2.15
N ASN A 78 21.62 14.66 1.71
CA ASN A 78 22.88 14.67 2.48
C ASN A 78 24.01 14.20 1.53
N ALA A 79 24.40 15.09 0.61
CA ALA A 79 25.71 15.11 -0.03
C ALA A 79 26.16 16.57 -0.06
#